data_AF-A0A1H8LX72-F1
#
_entry.id   AF-A0A1H8LX72-F1
#
_cell.length_a   1.000
_cell.length_b   1.000
_cell.length_c   1.000
_cell.angle_alpha   90.00
_cell.angle_beta   90.00
_cell.angle_gamma   90.00
#
_symmetry.space_group_name_H-M   'P 1'
#
loop_
_entity.id
_entity.type
_entity.pdbx_description
1 polymer ?
#
loop_
_entity_poly.entity_id
_entity_poly.type
_entity_poly.pdbx_seq_one_letter_code
_entity_poly.pdbx_strand_id
1 'polypeptide(L)'
;MILKFNDLILSEGKDIQDLTFDFIYKKIGLFISKPDFFYNDLIPNTLRGYHELMSPFKSEDDNLNKFIRYLGNRVTSEFNNEKTSIFKRLEDCNDLIFNVVLLNSLLKLSDDSISEIETDILKAKNPNNISISDICLSFQYLEESFDINDHISRKFINYLKIYTSLRFLKANSSIQENLFKGGLVNDNFEVFPVIQSDSRRRRRDFFEFNLKPFHNELNDLQKIWLINFLPYLGKYDSKYRLTDERIFERIRKFSIYDNAMFSPLYPFVSIFILEANNYDFLNNNNNNNNNVIQFINECKDWSINNYELKILFTNIEFVKEFLDKLDDFTTNYREPHISYSKTINDYLFKGFVFCFDQLKLKYKFLDHIENDVMINNPIFKFWLENETDCNNIIENVFNRINKNQPYNRNTIENANLVLEKYAKYFDKNSKNSQQGTKQAINNLIKVFEKDIEVYKDLKKYRNLMDRQFNSGFNNIYSLLLKIANG
;
A
#
# COMPACT_ATOMS: atom_id res chain seq x y z
N MET A 1 -13.81 -16.15 -31.81
CA MET A 1 -14.22 -14.82 -32.32
C MET A 1 -12.99 -14.10 -32.84
N ILE A 2 -13.16 -13.26 -33.86
CA ILE A 2 -12.08 -12.45 -34.44
C ILE A 2 -12.53 -10.99 -34.40
N LEU A 3 -11.72 -10.12 -33.79
CA LEU A 3 -11.92 -8.67 -33.86
C LEU A 3 -11.17 -8.16 -35.09
N LYS A 4 -11.88 -7.59 -36.06
CA LYS A 4 -11.30 -7.01 -37.28
C LYS A 4 -11.62 -5.53 -37.39
N PHE A 5 -10.70 -4.76 -37.95
CA PHE A 5 -10.93 -3.38 -38.39
C PHE A 5 -10.28 -3.16 -39.75
N ASN A 6 -11.07 -2.79 -40.76
CA ASN A 6 -10.62 -2.66 -42.16
C ASN A 6 -9.83 -3.89 -42.65
N ASP A 7 -10.42 -5.08 -42.51
CA ASP A 7 -9.85 -6.40 -42.89
C ASP A 7 -8.57 -6.85 -42.15
N LEU A 8 -7.97 -6.02 -41.31
CA LEU A 8 -6.89 -6.40 -40.40
C LEU A 8 -7.45 -7.11 -39.16
N ILE A 9 -6.90 -8.28 -38.84
CA ILE A 9 -7.17 -8.99 -37.59
C ILE A 9 -6.47 -8.23 -36.46
N LEU A 10 -7.26 -7.65 -35.56
CA LEU A 10 -6.78 -6.91 -34.40
C LEU A 10 -6.51 -7.82 -33.20
N SER A 11 -7.34 -8.85 -33.00
CA SER A 11 -7.17 -9.87 -31.95
C SER A 11 -8.06 -11.09 -32.23
N GLU A 12 -7.67 -12.25 -31.71
CA GLU A 12 -8.41 -13.53 -31.78
C GLU A 12 -8.60 -14.12 -30.38
N GLY A 13 -9.80 -14.63 -30.09
CA GLY A 13 -10.17 -14.96 -28.72
C GLY A 13 -11.54 -15.63 -28.61
N LYS A 14 -11.88 -16.08 -27.38
CA LYS A 14 -13.12 -16.84 -27.14
C LYS A 14 -14.34 -15.94 -26.96
N ASP A 15 -14.15 -14.75 -26.39
CA ASP A 15 -15.21 -13.76 -26.13
C ASP A 15 -14.79 -12.36 -26.59
N ILE A 16 -15.76 -11.52 -26.92
CA ILE A 16 -15.53 -10.14 -27.37
C ILE A 16 -14.91 -9.28 -26.27
N GLN A 17 -15.23 -9.53 -24.99
CA GLN A 17 -14.65 -8.76 -23.90
C GLN A 17 -13.14 -8.96 -23.81
N ASP A 18 -12.70 -10.22 -23.87
CA ASP A 18 -11.29 -10.59 -23.88
C ASP A 18 -10.54 -9.93 -25.03
N LEU A 19 -11.14 -9.95 -26.23
CA LEU A 19 -10.60 -9.32 -27.43
C LEU A 19 -10.46 -7.81 -27.27
N THR A 20 -11.46 -7.15 -26.68
CA THR A 20 -11.45 -5.71 -26.45
C THR A 20 -10.36 -5.30 -25.46
N PHE A 21 -10.23 -6.01 -24.33
CA PHE A 21 -9.21 -5.69 -23.34
C PHE A 21 -7.80 -5.96 -23.86
N ASP A 22 -7.58 -7.08 -24.54
CA ASP A 22 -6.31 -7.38 -25.22
C ASP A 22 -5.95 -6.27 -26.23
N PHE A 23 -6.92 -5.84 -27.03
CA PHE A 23 -6.71 -4.77 -28.00
C PHE A 23 -6.35 -3.43 -27.32
N ILE A 24 -7.08 -3.02 -26.29
CA ILE A 24 -6.79 -1.79 -25.54
C ILE A 24 -5.38 -1.86 -24.93
N TYR A 25 -5.04 -2.99 -24.30
CA TYR A 25 -3.72 -3.21 -23.71
C TYR A 25 -2.62 -3.08 -24.76
N LYS A 26 -2.73 -3.78 -25.89
CA LYS A 26 -1.74 -3.71 -26.99
C LYS A 26 -1.59 -2.32 -27.60
N LYS A 27 -2.64 -1.48 -27.58
CA LYS A 27 -2.62 -0.16 -28.20
C LYS A 27 -2.11 0.96 -27.29
N ILE A 28 -2.35 0.88 -25.98
CA ILE A 28 -2.02 1.97 -25.05
C ILE A 28 -1.42 1.52 -23.71
N GLY A 29 -1.14 0.22 -23.51
CA GLY A 29 -0.57 -0.30 -22.27
C GLY A 29 -1.52 -0.27 -21.06
N LEU A 30 -2.82 -0.04 -21.29
CA LEU A 30 -3.81 0.04 -20.21
C LEU A 30 -4.33 -1.36 -19.86
N PHE A 31 -4.04 -1.81 -18.64
CA PHE A 31 -4.71 -2.96 -18.04
C PHE A 31 -6.09 -2.56 -17.50
N ILE A 32 -7.10 -3.40 -17.71
CA ILE A 32 -8.47 -3.20 -17.23
C ILE A 32 -8.92 -4.50 -16.58
N SER A 33 -9.40 -4.43 -15.35
CA SER A 33 -9.83 -5.62 -14.62
C SER A 33 -11.09 -6.24 -15.22
N LYS A 34 -11.15 -7.57 -15.20
CA LYS A 34 -12.37 -8.32 -15.50
C LYS A 34 -13.13 -8.54 -14.20
N PRO A 35 -14.34 -7.98 -14.03
CA PRO A 35 -15.14 -8.24 -12.85
C PRO A 35 -15.54 -9.73 -12.76
N ASP A 36 -15.43 -10.33 -11.58
CA ASP A 36 -15.74 -11.75 -11.38
C ASP A 36 -17.26 -12.03 -11.38
N PHE A 37 -18.08 -11.05 -10.95
CA PHE A 37 -19.53 -11.23 -10.73
C PHE A 37 -20.41 -10.13 -11.35
N PHE A 38 -19.83 -9.09 -11.95
CA PHE A 38 -20.57 -7.95 -12.51
C PHE A 38 -20.32 -7.79 -14.01
N TYR A 39 -21.21 -7.09 -14.70
CA TYR A 39 -20.94 -6.65 -16.07
C TYR A 39 -19.78 -5.65 -16.06
N ASN A 40 -18.85 -5.77 -17.02
CA ASN A 40 -17.85 -4.73 -17.21
C ASN A 40 -18.55 -3.51 -17.85
N ASP A 41 -18.65 -2.42 -17.09
CA ASP A 41 -19.38 -1.23 -17.52
C ASP A 41 -18.68 -0.40 -18.62
N LEU A 42 -17.42 -0.73 -18.93
CA LEU A 42 -16.69 -0.08 -20.01
C LEU A 42 -17.12 -0.61 -21.37
N ILE A 43 -17.35 -1.93 -21.50
CA ILE A 43 -17.69 -2.56 -22.78
C ILE A 43 -19.18 -2.33 -23.07
N PRO A 44 -19.54 -1.54 -24.10
CA PRO A 44 -20.93 -1.21 -24.34
C PRO A 44 -21.69 -2.37 -24.95
N ASN A 45 -22.95 -2.54 -24.54
CA ASN A 45 -23.84 -3.58 -25.07
C ASN A 45 -24.45 -3.25 -26.44
N THR A 46 -24.03 -2.15 -27.08
CA THR A 46 -24.55 -1.71 -28.38
C THR A 46 -23.41 -1.56 -29.39
N LEU A 47 -23.69 -1.88 -30.66
CA LEU A 47 -22.73 -1.68 -31.75
C LEU A 47 -22.26 -0.23 -31.87
N ARG A 48 -23.17 0.73 -31.66
CA ARG A 48 -22.84 2.15 -31.65
C ARG A 48 -21.85 2.47 -30.54
N GLY A 49 -22.13 2.04 -29.30
CA GLY A 49 -21.22 2.24 -28.18
C GLY A 49 -19.87 1.56 -28.41
N TYR A 50 -19.85 0.36 -28.97
CA TYR A 50 -18.62 -0.35 -29.32
C TYR A 50 -17.80 0.41 -30.37
N HIS A 51 -18.44 0.93 -31.42
CA HIS A 51 -17.78 1.77 -32.41
C HIS A 51 -17.21 3.07 -31.79
N GLU A 52 -17.93 3.67 -30.84
CA GLU A 52 -17.43 4.82 -30.08
C GLU A 52 -16.22 4.45 -29.21
N LEU A 53 -16.24 3.30 -28.51
CA LEU A 53 -15.12 2.78 -27.72
C LEU A 53 -13.87 2.50 -28.57
N MET A 54 -14.05 1.99 -29.79
CA MET A 54 -12.95 1.69 -30.72
C MET A 54 -12.45 2.93 -31.47
N SER A 55 -13.22 4.02 -31.49
CA SER A 55 -12.88 5.24 -32.24
C SER A 55 -11.51 5.85 -31.89
N PRO A 56 -11.04 5.84 -30.62
CA PRO A 56 -9.72 6.35 -30.27
C PRO A 56 -8.56 5.67 -31.01
N PHE A 57 -8.74 4.42 -31.43
CA PHE A 57 -7.69 3.56 -31.99
C PHE A 57 -7.70 3.46 -33.51
N LYS A 58 -8.49 4.32 -34.20
CA LYS A 58 -8.61 4.30 -35.68
C LYS A 58 -7.35 4.74 -36.41
N SER A 59 -6.47 5.48 -35.74
CA SER A 59 -5.17 5.91 -36.23
C SER A 59 -4.09 5.36 -35.32
N GLU A 60 -2.85 5.28 -35.77
CA GLU A 60 -1.75 4.85 -34.89
C GLU A 60 -1.32 5.94 -33.91
N ASP A 61 -1.51 7.21 -34.27
CA ASP A 61 -1.05 8.33 -33.46
C ASP A 61 -2.02 8.71 -32.33
N ASP A 62 -1.45 9.04 -31.18
CA ASP A 62 -2.14 9.72 -30.06
C ASP A 62 -3.31 8.95 -29.44
N ASN A 63 -3.27 7.61 -29.52
CA ASN A 63 -4.33 6.73 -29.01
C ASN A 63 -4.65 6.99 -27.53
N LEU A 64 -3.63 7.22 -26.72
CA LEU A 64 -3.77 7.48 -25.28
C LEU A 64 -4.62 8.74 -25.00
N ASN A 65 -4.28 9.88 -25.62
CA ASN A 65 -5.03 11.12 -25.40
C ASN A 65 -6.43 11.05 -26.02
N LYS A 66 -6.59 10.36 -27.15
CA LYS A 66 -7.91 10.11 -27.75
C LYS A 66 -8.79 9.26 -26.83
N PHE A 67 -8.22 8.27 -26.16
CA PHE A 67 -8.95 7.41 -25.22
C PHE A 67 -9.31 8.16 -23.94
N ILE A 68 -8.43 9.03 -23.43
CA ILE A 68 -8.73 9.96 -22.33
C ILE A 68 -9.92 10.86 -22.67
N ARG A 69 -9.92 11.47 -23.87
CA ARG A 69 -11.05 12.32 -24.34
C ARG A 69 -12.35 11.52 -24.48
N TYR A 70 -12.27 10.28 -24.97
CA TYR A 70 -13.41 9.38 -25.02
C TYR A 70 -14.03 9.18 -23.63
N LEU A 71 -13.22 8.87 -22.61
CA LEU A 71 -13.72 8.71 -21.25
C LEU A 71 -14.35 10.00 -20.71
N GLY A 72 -13.74 11.17 -20.92
CA GLY A 72 -14.31 12.45 -20.51
C GLY A 72 -15.67 12.74 -21.14
N ASN A 73 -15.84 12.43 -22.43
CA ASN A 73 -17.12 12.54 -23.12
C ASN A 73 -18.16 11.57 -22.53
N ARG A 74 -17.76 10.32 -22.26
CA ARG A 74 -18.66 9.32 -21.65
C ARG A 74 -19.10 9.77 -20.27
N VAL A 75 -18.19 10.23 -19.44
CA VAL A 75 -18.51 10.75 -18.10
C VAL A 75 -19.53 11.89 -18.18
N THR A 76 -19.28 12.87 -19.05
CA THR A 76 -20.16 14.03 -19.22
C THR A 76 -21.56 13.64 -19.73
N SER A 77 -21.65 12.57 -20.53
CA SER A 77 -22.93 12.09 -21.09
C SER A 77 -23.72 11.17 -20.15
N GLU A 78 -23.05 10.45 -19.25
CA GLU A 78 -23.66 9.36 -18.48
C GLU A 78 -23.92 9.70 -17.01
N PHE A 79 -23.24 10.71 -16.45
CA PHE A 79 -23.36 11.03 -15.02
C PHE A 79 -23.92 12.43 -14.76
N ASN A 80 -24.38 12.61 -13.53
CA ASN A 80 -24.90 13.89 -13.05
C ASN A 80 -23.79 14.97 -12.98
N ASN A 81 -24.21 16.22 -12.73
CA ASN A 81 -23.30 17.36 -12.63
C ASN A 81 -22.24 17.19 -11.54
N GLU A 82 -22.58 16.53 -10.43
CA GLU A 82 -21.65 16.30 -9.32
C GLU A 82 -20.49 15.39 -9.73
N LYS A 83 -20.77 14.18 -10.21
CA LYS A 83 -19.76 13.23 -10.71
C LYS A 83 -18.96 13.80 -11.87
N THR A 84 -19.63 14.52 -12.78
CA THR A 84 -18.97 15.24 -13.89
C THR A 84 -18.02 16.33 -13.38
N SER A 85 -18.39 17.06 -12.32
CA SER A 85 -17.54 18.11 -11.74
C SER A 85 -16.26 17.55 -11.11
N ILE A 86 -16.33 16.38 -10.48
CA ILE A 86 -15.15 15.68 -9.93
C ILE A 86 -14.19 15.32 -11.07
N PHE A 87 -14.72 14.72 -12.14
CA PHE A 87 -13.91 14.30 -13.28
C PHE A 87 -13.24 15.50 -13.97
N LYS A 88 -13.98 16.58 -14.24
CA LYS A 88 -13.42 17.82 -14.81
C LYS A 88 -12.31 18.40 -13.94
N ARG A 89 -12.51 18.43 -12.62
CA ARG A 89 -11.48 18.89 -11.68
C ARG A 89 -10.19 18.07 -11.80
N LEU A 90 -10.30 16.76 -12.02
CA LEU A 90 -9.14 15.89 -12.24
C LEU A 90 -8.51 16.13 -13.61
N GLU A 91 -9.31 16.35 -14.64
CA GLU A 91 -8.84 16.68 -15.99
C GLU A 91 -8.06 18.01 -16.04
N ASP A 92 -8.57 19.03 -15.37
CA ASP A 92 -7.98 20.37 -15.35
C ASP A 92 -6.73 20.48 -14.44
N CYS A 93 -6.55 19.54 -13.51
CA CYS A 93 -5.42 19.60 -12.59
C CYS A 93 -4.12 19.13 -13.25
N ASN A 94 -3.03 19.85 -12.96
CA ASN A 94 -1.71 19.45 -13.39
C ASN A 94 -1.24 18.18 -12.66
N ASP A 95 -0.30 17.48 -13.29
CA ASP A 95 0.22 16.20 -12.81
C ASP A 95 0.84 16.29 -11.40
N LEU A 96 1.46 17.43 -11.05
CA LEU A 96 2.10 17.58 -9.73
C LEU A 96 1.09 17.49 -8.57
N ILE A 97 -0.14 17.95 -8.75
CA ILE A 97 -1.17 17.93 -7.69
C ILE A 97 -2.22 16.84 -7.88
N PHE A 98 -2.12 16.05 -8.96
CA PHE A 98 -3.15 15.09 -9.34
C PHE A 98 -3.51 14.12 -8.22
N ASN A 99 -2.51 13.51 -7.55
CA ASN A 99 -2.76 12.57 -6.45
C ASN A 99 -3.54 13.22 -5.27
N VAL A 100 -3.27 14.49 -4.97
CA VAL A 100 -3.98 15.24 -3.91
C VAL A 100 -5.42 15.50 -4.33
N VAL A 101 -5.62 15.94 -5.57
CA VAL A 101 -6.97 16.22 -6.09
C VAL A 101 -7.79 14.94 -6.16
N LEU A 102 -7.18 13.83 -6.60
CA LEU A 102 -7.82 12.51 -6.64
C LEU A 102 -8.22 12.05 -5.24
N LEU A 103 -7.26 11.94 -4.31
CA LEU A 103 -7.54 11.44 -2.97
C LEU A 103 -8.64 12.26 -2.28
N ASN A 104 -8.54 13.60 -2.32
CA ASN A 104 -9.58 14.47 -1.73
C ASN A 104 -10.94 14.34 -2.44
N SER A 105 -10.97 13.99 -3.74
CA SER A 105 -12.21 13.75 -4.46
C SER A 105 -12.82 12.39 -4.10
N LEU A 106 -12.00 11.35 -3.91
CA LEU A 106 -12.44 10.05 -3.41
C LEU A 106 -13.02 10.17 -2.00
N LEU A 107 -12.35 10.93 -1.12
CA LEU A 107 -12.83 11.19 0.23
C LEU A 107 -14.17 11.95 0.24
N LYS A 108 -14.33 12.94 -0.64
CA LYS A 108 -15.61 13.63 -0.80
C LYS A 108 -16.74 12.67 -1.19
N LEU A 109 -16.46 11.66 -2.01
CA LEU A 109 -17.45 10.63 -2.38
C LEU A 109 -17.79 9.71 -1.20
N SER A 110 -16.89 9.55 -0.22
CA SER A 110 -17.14 8.75 0.99
C SER A 110 -17.79 9.52 2.14
N ASP A 111 -17.71 10.85 2.15
CA ASP A 111 -18.10 11.72 3.28
C ASP A 111 -19.60 11.66 3.64
N ASP A 112 -20.46 11.04 2.83
CA ASP A 112 -21.83 10.69 3.25
C ASP A 112 -21.85 9.64 4.41
N SER A 113 -20.69 9.10 4.81
CA SER A 113 -20.54 8.08 5.86
C SER A 113 -19.49 8.38 6.94
N ILE A 114 -18.65 9.41 6.79
CA ILE A 114 -17.51 9.69 7.69
C ILE A 114 -17.84 10.87 8.62
N SER A 115 -17.66 10.69 9.94
CA SER A 115 -17.91 11.77 10.91
C SER A 115 -16.96 12.95 10.70
N GLU A 116 -17.46 14.18 10.89
CA GLU A 116 -16.73 15.45 10.64
C GLU A 116 -15.34 15.54 11.32
N ILE A 117 -15.08 14.77 12.39
CA ILE A 117 -13.81 14.79 13.14
C ILE A 117 -12.67 14.05 12.41
N GLU A 118 -12.97 13.06 11.55
CA GLU A 118 -11.94 12.31 10.80
C GLU A 118 -11.54 12.99 9.48
N THR A 119 -12.36 13.90 8.96
CA THR A 119 -12.16 14.56 7.66
C THR A 119 -10.90 15.42 7.58
N ASP A 120 -10.43 15.99 8.70
CA ASP A 120 -9.21 16.82 8.73
C ASP A 120 -7.91 16.01 8.77
N ILE A 121 -7.96 14.73 9.17
CA ILE A 121 -6.81 13.80 9.14
C ILE A 121 -6.58 13.26 7.71
N LEU A 122 -7.63 13.23 6.88
CA LEU A 122 -7.61 12.63 5.55
C LEU A 122 -7.31 13.63 4.41
N LYS A 123 -7.42 14.95 4.66
CA LYS A 123 -7.08 15.97 3.65
C LYS A 123 -5.59 15.97 3.36
N ALA A 124 -5.18 15.48 2.21
CA ALA A 124 -3.77 15.55 1.81
C ALA A 124 -3.44 16.95 1.26
N LYS A 125 -2.24 17.45 1.61
CA LYS A 125 -1.69 18.73 1.10
C LYS A 125 -0.46 18.51 0.24
N ASN A 126 0.32 17.47 0.52
CA ASN A 126 1.56 17.18 -0.20
C ASN A 126 1.38 15.99 -1.17
N PRO A 127 1.46 16.22 -2.49
CA PRO A 127 1.31 15.14 -3.48
C PRO A 127 2.40 14.09 -3.44
N ASN A 128 3.57 14.40 -2.87
CA ASN A 128 4.67 13.46 -2.72
C ASN A 128 4.48 12.49 -1.54
N ASN A 129 3.45 12.71 -0.73
CA ASN A 129 3.12 11.90 0.45
C ASN A 129 1.83 11.08 0.23
N ILE A 130 1.41 10.88 -1.02
CA ILE A 130 0.28 10.03 -1.39
C ILE A 130 0.80 8.89 -2.26
N SER A 131 0.67 7.66 -1.77
CA SER A 131 1.12 6.43 -2.45
C SER A 131 0.05 5.86 -3.38
N ILE A 132 0.44 4.93 -4.25
CA ILE A 132 -0.53 4.14 -5.03
C ILE A 132 -1.46 3.34 -4.11
N SER A 133 -0.93 2.83 -3.00
CA SER A 133 -1.67 2.05 -2.00
C SER A 133 -2.76 2.89 -1.33
N ASP A 134 -2.48 4.15 -1.00
CA ASP A 134 -3.49 5.07 -0.46
C ASP A 134 -4.66 5.24 -1.44
N ILE A 135 -4.37 5.33 -2.73
CA ILE A 135 -5.36 5.46 -3.78
C ILE A 135 -6.14 4.14 -3.96
N CYS A 136 -5.44 3.00 -4.04
CA CYS A 136 -6.06 1.67 -4.14
C CYS A 136 -7.01 1.39 -2.97
N LEU A 137 -6.57 1.67 -1.74
CA LEU A 137 -7.40 1.53 -0.54
C LEU A 137 -8.62 2.45 -0.56
N SER A 138 -8.44 3.71 -0.98
CA SER A 138 -9.56 4.66 -1.09
C SER A 138 -10.61 4.16 -2.08
N PHE A 139 -10.17 3.59 -3.21
CA PHE A 139 -11.08 2.95 -4.15
C PHE A 139 -11.77 1.72 -3.56
N GLN A 140 -11.03 0.85 -2.89
CA GLN A 140 -11.58 -0.35 -2.26
C GLN A 140 -12.65 0.01 -1.22
N TYR A 141 -12.35 0.98 -0.35
CA TYR A 141 -13.29 1.47 0.66
C TYR A 141 -14.59 1.97 0.02
N LEU A 142 -14.49 2.77 -1.04
CA LEU A 142 -15.65 3.25 -1.78
C LEU A 142 -16.47 2.08 -2.35
N GLU A 143 -15.82 1.12 -3.00
CA GLU A 143 -16.48 -0.06 -3.56
C GLU A 143 -17.21 -0.92 -2.53
N GLU A 144 -16.62 -1.08 -1.34
CA GLU A 144 -17.21 -1.79 -0.20
C GLU A 144 -18.37 -1.01 0.42
N SER A 145 -18.35 0.33 0.33
CA SER A 145 -19.38 1.21 0.90
C SER A 145 -20.64 1.32 0.02
N PHE A 146 -20.54 1.11 -1.30
CA PHE A 146 -21.69 1.22 -2.20
C PHE A 146 -22.63 0.02 -2.09
N ASP A 147 -23.94 0.29 -2.08
CA ASP A 147 -24.97 -0.73 -2.28
C ASP A 147 -24.64 -1.55 -3.54
N ILE A 148 -24.91 -2.86 -3.47
CA ILE A 148 -24.71 -3.77 -4.60
C ILE A 148 -25.53 -3.34 -5.82
N ASN A 149 -26.65 -2.64 -5.60
CA ASN A 149 -27.55 -2.14 -6.64
C ASN A 149 -27.21 -0.73 -7.14
N ASP A 150 -26.23 -0.03 -6.54
CA ASP A 150 -25.80 1.29 -7.03
C ASP A 150 -24.86 1.14 -8.24
N HIS A 151 -25.44 0.73 -9.36
CA HIS A 151 -24.75 0.55 -10.63
C HIS A 151 -24.13 1.85 -11.15
N ILE A 152 -24.74 3.01 -10.87
CA ILE A 152 -24.24 4.29 -11.38
C ILE A 152 -22.95 4.69 -10.66
N SER A 153 -22.90 4.58 -9.33
CA SER A 153 -21.69 4.91 -8.58
C SER A 153 -20.57 3.90 -8.83
N ARG A 154 -20.89 2.60 -8.92
CA ARG A 154 -19.92 1.56 -9.31
C ARG A 154 -19.33 1.83 -10.70
N LYS A 155 -20.17 2.12 -11.69
CA LYS A 155 -19.72 2.48 -13.05
C LYS A 155 -18.85 3.74 -13.07
N PHE A 156 -19.22 4.77 -12.31
CA PHE A 156 -18.43 5.99 -12.19
C PHE A 156 -17.03 5.71 -11.62
N ILE A 157 -16.95 4.85 -10.60
CA ILE A 157 -15.68 4.49 -9.95
C ILE A 157 -14.81 3.66 -10.88
N ASN A 158 -15.39 2.75 -11.66
CA ASN A 158 -14.67 2.03 -12.71
C ASN A 158 -14.06 2.99 -13.72
N TYR A 159 -14.83 3.97 -14.22
CA TYR A 159 -14.31 4.99 -15.13
C TYR A 159 -13.20 5.84 -14.48
N LEU A 160 -13.34 6.13 -13.19
CA LEU A 160 -12.34 6.90 -12.44
C LEU A 160 -11.03 6.12 -12.26
N LYS A 161 -11.09 4.81 -11.99
CA LYS A 161 -9.90 3.93 -11.93
C LYS A 161 -9.17 3.86 -13.26
N ILE A 162 -9.92 3.68 -14.35
CA ILE A 162 -9.38 3.65 -15.72
C ILE A 162 -8.71 4.99 -16.03
N TYR A 163 -9.40 6.11 -15.76
CA TYR A 163 -8.86 7.44 -15.99
C TYR A 163 -7.58 7.71 -15.19
N THR A 164 -7.57 7.35 -13.91
CA THR A 164 -6.39 7.48 -13.06
C THR A 164 -5.21 6.67 -13.62
N SER A 165 -5.44 5.43 -14.03
CA SER A 165 -4.40 4.59 -14.63
C SER A 165 -3.87 5.20 -15.94
N LEU A 166 -4.74 5.74 -16.79
CA LEU A 166 -4.33 6.47 -17.99
C LEU A 166 -3.50 7.72 -17.69
N ARG A 167 -3.85 8.46 -16.63
CA ARG A 167 -3.06 9.61 -16.17
C ARG A 167 -1.69 9.19 -15.70
N PHE A 168 -1.55 8.07 -15.00
CA PHE A 168 -0.25 7.53 -14.59
C PHE A 168 0.61 7.03 -15.75
N LEU A 169 -0.03 6.44 -16.77
CA LEU A 169 0.65 6.06 -18.01
C LEU A 169 1.13 7.28 -18.79
N LYS A 170 0.33 8.36 -18.80
CA LYS A 170 0.66 9.61 -19.49
C LYS A 170 1.69 10.47 -18.73
N ALA A 171 1.67 10.42 -17.41
CA ALA A 171 2.44 11.29 -16.55
C ALA A 171 3.95 11.12 -16.75
N ASN A 172 4.68 12.25 -16.66
CA ASN A 172 6.13 12.22 -16.57
C ASN A 172 6.58 11.53 -15.26
N SER A 173 7.84 11.09 -15.22
CA SER A 173 8.44 10.20 -14.20
C SER A 173 8.12 10.53 -12.74
N SER A 174 7.82 11.78 -12.38
CA SER A 174 7.58 12.22 -11.00
C SER A 174 6.35 11.62 -10.31
N ILE A 175 5.26 11.33 -11.04
CA ILE A 175 4.10 10.64 -10.44
C ILE A 175 4.43 9.16 -10.23
N GLN A 176 5.01 8.49 -11.22
CA GLN A 176 5.45 7.10 -11.11
C GLN A 176 6.48 6.93 -9.99
N GLU A 177 7.39 7.89 -9.87
CA GLU A 177 8.32 8.01 -8.76
C GLU A 177 7.58 8.07 -7.42
N ASN A 178 6.53 8.88 -7.27
CA ASN A 178 5.75 8.93 -6.03
C ASN A 178 4.93 7.66 -5.76
N LEU A 179 4.43 6.96 -6.80
CA LEU A 179 3.76 5.66 -6.69
C LEU A 179 4.68 4.62 -6.03
N PHE A 180 5.97 4.65 -6.34
CA PHE A 180 6.95 3.72 -5.79
C PHE A 180 7.66 4.27 -4.52
N LYS A 181 7.90 5.59 -4.42
CA LYS A 181 8.59 6.26 -3.30
C LYS A 181 7.73 6.41 -2.04
N GLY A 182 6.41 6.50 -2.19
CA GLY A 182 5.49 6.70 -1.07
C GLY A 182 5.54 5.56 -0.06
N GLY A 183 6.10 4.41 -0.45
CA GLY A 183 6.07 3.20 0.35
C GLY A 183 4.62 2.76 0.53
N LEU A 184 4.45 1.46 0.75
CA LEU A 184 3.18 0.92 1.16
C LEU A 184 2.92 1.27 2.65
N VAL A 185 3.01 2.56 2.99
CA VAL A 185 2.83 3.12 4.35
C VAL A 185 1.42 2.84 4.87
N ASN A 186 0.55 2.40 3.98
CA ASN A 186 -0.80 1.99 4.27
C ASN A 186 -1.11 0.69 3.49
N ASP A 187 -0.25 -0.33 3.57
CA ASP A 187 -0.74 -1.69 3.36
C ASP A 187 -1.73 -1.98 4.51
N ASN A 188 -2.99 -1.60 4.36
CA ASN A 188 -4.08 -2.26 5.08
C ASN A 188 -4.57 -3.51 4.34
N PHE A 189 -3.94 -3.84 3.19
CA PHE A 189 -4.13 -5.12 2.53
C PHE A 189 -3.74 -6.22 3.52
N GLU A 190 -4.68 -7.11 3.84
CA GLU A 190 -4.49 -8.18 4.81
C GLU A 190 -3.65 -9.30 4.17
N VAL A 191 -2.40 -8.99 3.78
CA VAL A 191 -1.58 -9.87 2.95
C VAL A 191 -1.14 -11.14 3.67
N PHE A 192 -1.44 -11.33 4.96
CA PHE A 192 -1.02 -12.53 5.66
C PHE A 192 -2.03 -12.94 6.76
N PRO A 193 -2.41 -14.22 6.88
CA PRO A 193 -3.24 -14.72 7.98
C PRO A 193 -2.43 -15.43 9.08
N VAL A 194 -2.43 -14.98 10.36
CA VAL A 194 -2.00 -15.87 11.47
C VAL A 194 -3.16 -16.82 11.78
N ILE A 195 -2.87 -18.11 11.89
CA ILE A 195 -3.77 -19.04 12.59
C ILE A 195 -3.65 -18.75 14.09
N GLN A 196 -4.41 -17.78 14.59
CA GLN A 196 -4.75 -17.69 16.01
C GLN A 196 -6.26 -17.66 16.18
N SER A 197 -6.68 -18.28 17.27
CA SER A 197 -7.91 -19.04 17.46
C SER A 197 -9.15 -18.18 17.76
N ASP A 198 -9.44 -17.18 16.94
CA ASP A 198 -10.77 -16.58 16.92
C ASP A 198 -11.14 -16.10 15.51
N SER A 199 -12.25 -16.66 15.03
CA SER A 199 -12.87 -16.29 13.76
C SER A 199 -13.28 -14.81 13.79
N ARG A 200 -12.53 -13.93 13.12
CA ARG A 200 -12.99 -12.76 12.32
C ARG A 200 -12.01 -11.58 12.18
N ARG A 201 -10.76 -11.67 12.63
CA ARG A 201 -9.72 -10.68 12.23
C ARG A 201 -8.39 -11.37 12.03
N ARG A 202 -8.08 -11.71 10.77
CA ARG A 202 -6.84 -12.38 10.36
C ARG A 202 -5.90 -11.33 9.76
N ARG A 203 -5.13 -10.62 10.58
CA ARG A 203 -3.95 -9.86 10.12
C ARG A 203 -2.70 -10.54 10.68
N ARG A 204 -1.67 -10.78 9.87
CA ARG A 204 -0.29 -10.76 10.36
C ARG A 204 0.20 -9.35 10.22
N ASP A 205 0.15 -8.69 11.37
CA ASP A 205 1.07 -7.69 11.86
C ASP A 205 2.19 -7.28 10.88
N PHE A 206 1.91 -6.18 10.20
CA PHE A 206 2.83 -5.09 9.99
C PHE A 206 3.63 -4.82 11.26
N PHE A 207 4.81 -5.42 11.41
CA PHE A 207 5.69 -5.11 12.53
C PHE A 207 6.44 -3.83 12.19
N GLU A 208 5.99 -2.72 12.77
CA GLU A 208 6.80 -1.50 12.86
C GLU A 208 7.88 -1.76 13.92
N PHE A 209 9.17 -1.67 13.54
CA PHE A 209 10.25 -1.94 14.48
C PHE A 209 11.47 -1.04 14.34
N ASN A 210 12.13 -0.79 15.47
CA ASN A 210 13.31 0.08 15.49
C ASN A 210 14.54 -0.55 14.88
N LEU A 211 14.87 -0.09 13.67
CA LEU A 211 15.99 -0.56 12.88
C LEU A 211 17.29 0.19 13.22
N LYS A 212 17.24 1.33 13.94
CA LYS A 212 18.42 2.14 14.31
C LYS A 212 19.54 1.34 14.98
N PRO A 213 19.27 0.46 15.97
CA PRO A 213 20.32 -0.31 16.63
C PRO A 213 21.02 -1.28 15.67
N PHE A 214 20.27 -1.85 14.73
CA PHE A 214 20.81 -2.80 13.73
C PHE A 214 21.53 -2.08 12.62
N HIS A 215 21.00 -0.96 12.13
CA HIS A 215 21.58 -0.20 11.03
C HIS A 215 23.03 0.22 11.32
N ASN A 216 23.34 0.53 12.58
CA ASN A 216 24.69 0.87 13.00
C ASN A 216 25.67 -0.31 12.99
N GLU A 217 25.18 -1.55 13.05
CA GLU A 217 25.97 -2.79 13.05
C GLU A 217 26.23 -3.32 11.62
N LEU A 218 25.49 -2.84 10.62
CA LEU A 218 25.59 -3.30 9.23
C LEU A 218 26.67 -2.55 8.44
N ASN A 219 27.34 -3.24 7.53
CA ASN A 219 28.20 -2.60 6.53
C ASN A 219 27.37 -1.93 5.42
N ASP A 220 27.99 -1.08 4.61
CA ASP A 220 27.25 -0.27 3.62
C ASP A 220 26.57 -1.11 2.55
N LEU A 221 27.20 -2.23 2.16
CA LEU A 221 26.62 -3.21 1.24
C LEU A 221 25.35 -3.81 1.86
N GLN A 222 25.42 -4.32 3.09
CA GLN A 222 24.28 -4.88 3.83
C GLN A 222 23.15 -3.87 4.05
N LYS A 223 23.46 -2.59 4.30
CA LYS A 223 22.45 -1.53 4.40
C LYS A 223 21.71 -1.35 3.08
N ILE A 224 22.42 -1.28 1.95
CA ILE A 224 21.84 -1.18 0.61
C ILE A 224 20.85 -2.32 0.38
N TRP A 225 21.25 -3.54 0.72
CA TRP A 225 20.41 -4.71 0.55
C TRP A 225 19.18 -4.66 1.42
N LEU A 226 19.36 -4.39 2.70
CA LEU A 226 18.25 -4.28 3.64
C LEU A 226 17.20 -3.25 3.16
N ILE A 227 17.65 -2.18 2.48
CA ILE A 227 16.77 -1.17 1.85
C ILE A 227 15.97 -1.66 0.66
N ASN A 228 16.37 -2.71 -0.02
CA ASN A 228 15.57 -3.26 -1.09
C ASN A 228 14.56 -4.30 -0.59
N PHE A 229 14.73 -4.81 0.63
CA PHE A 229 13.88 -5.86 1.19
C PHE A 229 12.89 -5.38 2.25
N LEU A 230 13.16 -4.25 2.89
CA LEU A 230 12.33 -3.68 3.95
C LEU A 230 11.98 -2.23 3.63
N PRO A 231 10.68 -1.87 3.47
CA PRO A 231 10.30 -0.47 3.46
C PRO A 231 10.64 0.18 4.81
N TYR A 232 11.52 1.19 4.80
CA TYR A 232 11.77 2.00 6.00
C TYR A 232 10.64 2.98 6.21
N LEU A 233 10.20 3.07 7.46
CA LEU A 233 9.40 4.18 7.92
C LEU A 233 10.34 5.08 8.71
N GLY A 234 10.38 6.38 8.40
CA GLY A 234 10.90 7.32 9.38
C GLY A 234 10.10 7.21 10.69
N LYS A 235 10.28 8.15 11.62
CA LYS A 235 9.30 8.28 12.72
C LYS A 235 7.91 8.44 12.12
N TYR A 236 7.02 7.45 12.30
CA TYR A 236 5.66 7.51 11.76
C TYR A 236 4.98 8.77 12.31
N ASP A 237 4.54 9.61 11.38
CA ASP A 237 3.83 10.84 11.67
C ASP A 237 2.46 10.69 11.07
N SER A 238 1.44 10.47 11.90
CA SER A 238 0.04 10.38 11.46
C SER A 238 -0.42 11.57 10.60
N LYS A 239 0.30 12.71 10.64
CA LYS A 239 0.02 13.92 9.85
C LYS A 239 0.91 14.07 8.62
N TYR A 240 1.67 13.06 8.21
CA TYR A 240 2.61 13.15 7.08
C TYR A 240 1.95 13.62 5.77
N ARG A 241 0.67 13.32 5.55
CA ARG A 241 -0.10 13.80 4.39
C ARG A 241 -0.32 15.33 4.39
N LEU A 242 -0.18 15.96 5.55
CA LEU A 242 -0.32 17.40 5.79
C LEU A 242 1.03 18.13 5.80
N THR A 243 2.16 17.42 5.82
CA THR A 243 3.49 18.03 5.92
C THR A 243 4.10 18.32 4.56
N ASP A 244 4.79 19.45 4.44
CA ASP A 244 5.56 19.81 3.24
C ASP A 244 6.83 18.95 3.07
N GLU A 245 7.29 18.34 4.17
CA GLU A 245 8.40 17.40 4.16
C GLU A 245 8.01 16.09 3.44
N ARG A 246 8.85 15.65 2.51
CA ARG A 246 8.63 14.40 1.77
C ARG A 246 8.93 13.21 2.66
N ILE A 247 8.06 12.19 2.67
CA ILE A 247 8.30 10.96 3.43
C ILE A 247 9.62 10.30 3.03
N PHE A 248 9.98 10.42 1.75
CA PHE A 248 11.24 9.90 1.24
C PHE A 248 12.48 10.67 1.68
N GLU A 249 12.38 11.98 1.94
CA GLU A 249 13.49 12.74 2.54
C GLU A 249 13.72 12.34 4.00
N ARG A 250 12.65 11.93 4.70
CA ARG A 250 12.76 11.23 6.01
C ARG A 250 13.44 9.87 5.85
N ILE A 251 13.11 9.13 4.79
CA ILE A 251 13.74 7.84 4.44
C ILE A 251 15.19 8.00 3.94
N ARG A 252 15.65 9.18 3.50
CA ARG A 252 17.03 9.38 2.99
C ARG A 252 18.03 9.86 4.02
N LYS A 253 17.59 10.53 5.07
CA LYS A 253 18.48 10.98 6.15
C LYS A 253 18.70 9.82 7.10
N PHE A 254 19.81 9.10 6.92
CA PHE A 254 20.25 7.93 7.70
C PHE A 254 20.32 8.13 9.23
N SER A 255 20.03 9.33 9.73
CA SER A 255 20.11 9.72 11.13
C SER A 255 18.81 9.53 11.93
N ILE A 256 17.66 9.23 11.29
CA ILE A 256 16.34 9.22 11.97
C ILE A 256 15.43 8.05 11.52
N TYR A 257 15.98 6.85 11.31
CA TYR A 257 15.13 5.66 11.17
C TYR A 257 14.89 5.07 12.55
N ASP A 258 13.71 5.32 13.11
CA ASP A 258 13.30 4.65 14.33
C ASP A 258 12.38 3.46 14.03
N ASN A 259 11.94 3.22 12.78
CA ASN A 259 10.97 2.19 12.42
C ASN A 259 11.22 1.58 11.01
N ALA A 260 10.79 0.35 10.78
CA ALA A 260 10.79 -0.31 9.46
C ALA A 260 9.64 -1.32 9.42
N MET A 261 9.21 -1.66 8.21
CA MET A 261 8.19 -2.68 7.96
C MET A 261 8.72 -3.74 6.99
N PHE A 262 8.09 -4.90 6.99
CA PHE A 262 8.25 -5.86 5.90
C PHE A 262 7.01 -5.78 4.99
N SER A 263 7.25 -5.71 3.69
CA SER A 263 6.21 -5.88 2.69
C SER A 263 6.74 -6.82 1.61
N PRO A 264 6.06 -7.94 1.33
CA PRO A 264 6.48 -8.87 0.29
C PRO A 264 6.36 -8.24 -1.10
N LEU A 265 5.57 -7.16 -1.29
CA LEU A 265 5.50 -6.45 -2.56
C LEU A 265 6.71 -5.51 -2.74
N TYR A 266 7.31 -5.04 -1.65
CA TYR A 266 8.34 -4.01 -1.71
C TYR A 266 9.59 -4.41 -2.51
N PRO A 267 10.16 -5.63 -2.36
CA PRO A 267 11.27 -6.11 -3.19
C PRO A 267 11.01 -6.08 -4.71
N PHE A 268 9.74 -6.06 -5.12
CA PHE A 268 9.33 -6.08 -6.53
C PHE A 268 9.27 -4.69 -7.09
N VAL A 269 8.61 -3.79 -6.36
CA VAL A 269 8.41 -2.42 -6.79
C VAL A 269 9.65 -1.56 -6.52
N SER A 270 10.53 -1.98 -5.61
CA SER A 270 11.74 -1.24 -5.26
C SER A 270 12.76 -1.14 -6.39
N ILE A 271 12.75 -2.06 -7.35
CA ILE A 271 13.62 -1.95 -8.53
C ILE A 271 13.27 -0.72 -9.39
N PHE A 272 11.98 -0.39 -9.49
CA PHE A 272 11.51 0.81 -10.18
C PHE A 272 11.81 2.09 -9.38
N ILE A 273 11.97 1.97 -8.05
CA ILE A 273 12.45 3.06 -7.17
C ILE A 273 13.93 3.36 -7.43
N LEU A 274 14.76 2.32 -7.59
CA LEU A 274 16.21 2.46 -7.77
C LEU A 274 16.56 3.16 -9.09
N GLU A 275 15.89 2.80 -10.19
CA GLU A 275 16.10 3.41 -11.51
C GLU A 275 15.91 4.94 -11.48
N ALA A 276 14.84 5.40 -10.83
CA ALA A 276 14.46 6.80 -10.80
C ALA A 276 15.31 7.67 -9.85
N ASN A 277 16.09 7.07 -8.96
CA ASN A 277 16.75 7.77 -7.85
C ASN A 277 18.29 7.82 -7.94
N ASN A 278 18.83 7.61 -9.14
CA ASN A 278 20.24 7.43 -9.48
C ASN A 278 21.31 8.40 -8.94
N TYR A 279 20.98 9.43 -8.16
CA TYR A 279 21.91 10.51 -7.86
C TYR A 279 22.27 10.71 -6.38
N ASP A 280 21.42 10.43 -5.40
CA ASP A 280 21.72 10.85 -4.01
C ASP A 280 22.29 9.75 -3.11
N PHE A 281 22.08 8.48 -3.47
CA PHE A 281 22.63 7.35 -2.72
C PHE A 281 24.16 7.22 -2.93
N LEU A 282 24.61 7.43 -4.16
CA LEU A 282 26.02 7.37 -4.57
C LEU A 282 26.80 8.65 -4.22
N ASN A 283 26.13 9.81 -4.11
CA ASN A 283 26.82 11.08 -3.85
C ASN A 283 27.03 11.39 -2.36
N ASN A 284 26.21 10.84 -1.45
CA ASN A 284 26.34 11.11 -0.02
C ASN A 284 27.34 10.19 0.70
N ASN A 285 27.65 9.04 0.12
CA ASN A 285 28.72 8.17 0.57
C ASN A 285 29.82 8.23 -0.49
N ASN A 286 31.03 8.65 -0.15
CA ASN A 286 32.24 8.56 -1.00
C ASN A 286 32.64 7.08 -1.29
N ASN A 287 31.67 6.20 -1.47
CA ASN A 287 31.85 4.77 -1.65
C ASN A 287 31.96 4.46 -3.14
N ASN A 288 33.18 4.48 -3.65
CA ASN A 288 33.59 3.87 -4.92
C ASN A 288 33.53 2.32 -4.83
N ASN A 289 32.46 1.75 -4.29
CA ASN A 289 32.31 0.30 -4.20
C ASN A 289 31.74 -0.22 -5.53
N ASN A 290 32.62 -0.75 -6.38
CA ASN A 290 32.27 -1.23 -7.73
C ASN A 290 31.10 -2.21 -7.74
N ASN A 291 30.94 -3.04 -6.69
CA ASN A 291 29.87 -4.03 -6.60
C ASN A 291 28.48 -3.36 -6.45
N VAL A 292 28.41 -2.24 -5.73
CA VAL A 292 27.16 -1.47 -5.55
C VAL A 292 26.74 -0.80 -6.85
N ILE A 293 27.72 -0.19 -7.54
CA ILE A 293 27.48 0.47 -8.83
C ILE A 293 27.01 -0.56 -9.86
N GLN A 294 27.66 -1.73 -9.89
CA GLN A 294 27.27 -2.83 -10.77
C GLN A 294 25.82 -3.27 -10.50
N PHE A 295 25.46 -3.53 -9.24
CA PHE A 295 24.09 -3.92 -8.90
C PHE A 295 23.03 -2.89 -9.32
N ILE A 296 23.31 -1.60 -9.10
CA ILE A 296 22.39 -0.52 -9.49
C ILE A 296 22.23 -0.48 -11.02
N ASN A 297 23.30 -0.73 -11.78
CA ASN A 297 23.22 -0.80 -13.24
C ASN A 297 22.43 -2.04 -13.69
N GLU A 298 22.64 -3.19 -13.07
CA GLU A 298 21.84 -4.41 -13.33
C GLU A 298 20.34 -4.14 -13.09
N CYS A 299 19.99 -3.41 -12.03
CA CYS A 299 18.60 -3.00 -11.76
C CYS A 299 18.01 -2.12 -12.87
N LYS A 300 18.78 -1.16 -13.39
CA LYS A 300 18.33 -0.29 -14.49
C LYS A 300 18.14 -1.07 -15.77
N ASP A 301 19.12 -1.89 -16.14
CA ASP A 301 19.09 -2.67 -17.36
C ASP A 301 17.90 -3.63 -17.33
N TRP A 302 17.65 -4.28 -16.20
CA TRP A 302 16.46 -5.11 -16.02
C TRP A 302 15.17 -4.31 -16.16
N SER A 303 15.06 -3.11 -15.55
CA SER A 303 13.86 -2.27 -15.67
C SER A 303 13.58 -1.81 -17.10
N ILE A 304 14.64 -1.44 -17.84
CA ILE A 304 14.54 -1.03 -19.26
C ILE A 304 14.10 -2.20 -20.14
N ASN A 305 14.74 -3.36 -19.95
CA ASN A 305 14.41 -4.56 -20.73
C ASN A 305 13.01 -5.11 -20.42
N ASN A 306 12.48 -4.81 -19.23
CA ASN A 306 11.17 -5.26 -18.77
C ASN A 306 10.20 -4.10 -18.55
N TYR A 307 10.26 -3.09 -19.43
CA TYR A 307 9.44 -1.87 -19.34
C TYR A 307 7.93 -2.15 -19.29
N GLU A 308 7.47 -3.24 -19.91
CA GLU A 308 6.07 -3.66 -19.84
C GLU A 308 5.61 -3.99 -18.41
N LEU A 309 6.46 -4.62 -17.59
CA LEU A 309 6.14 -4.86 -16.19
C LEU A 309 6.02 -3.54 -15.42
N LYS A 310 6.88 -2.56 -15.73
CA LYS A 310 6.79 -1.21 -15.16
C LYS A 310 5.44 -0.58 -15.50
N ILE A 311 4.99 -0.68 -16.75
CA ILE A 311 3.65 -0.23 -17.18
C ILE A 311 2.56 -0.89 -16.34
N LEU A 312 2.58 -2.22 -16.20
CA LEU A 312 1.59 -2.96 -15.41
C LEU A 312 1.56 -2.51 -13.95
N PHE A 313 2.71 -2.36 -13.30
CA PHE A 313 2.78 -1.91 -11.89
C PHE A 313 2.50 -0.40 -11.70
N THR A 314 2.33 0.38 -12.78
CA THR A 314 1.77 1.75 -12.70
C THR A 314 0.24 1.78 -12.81
N ASN A 315 -0.39 0.65 -13.15
CA ASN A 315 -1.84 0.53 -13.29
C ASN A 315 -2.48 0.09 -11.97
N ILE A 316 -3.42 0.89 -11.46
CA ILE A 316 -4.08 0.63 -10.16
C ILE A 316 -4.85 -0.69 -10.17
N GLU A 317 -5.54 -1.00 -11.26
CA GLU A 317 -6.35 -2.21 -11.35
C GLU A 317 -5.48 -3.47 -11.40
N PHE A 318 -4.34 -3.41 -12.10
CA PHE A 318 -3.37 -4.50 -12.10
C PHE A 318 -2.77 -4.71 -10.71
N VAL A 319 -2.33 -3.63 -10.03
CA VAL A 319 -1.77 -3.72 -8.68
C VAL A 319 -2.79 -4.31 -7.71
N LYS A 320 -4.06 -3.90 -7.78
CA LYS A 320 -5.13 -4.47 -6.96
C LYS A 320 -5.30 -5.97 -7.20
N GLU A 321 -5.48 -6.39 -8.46
CA GLU A 321 -5.66 -7.81 -8.81
C GLU A 321 -4.42 -8.65 -8.42
N PHE A 322 -3.22 -8.08 -8.57
CA PHE A 322 -1.98 -8.73 -8.15
C PHE A 322 -1.96 -8.97 -6.63
N LEU A 323 -2.33 -7.95 -5.85
CA LEU A 323 -2.41 -8.03 -4.39
C LEU A 323 -3.47 -9.04 -3.95
N ASP A 324 -4.67 -9.01 -4.54
CA ASP A 324 -5.74 -9.96 -4.23
C ASP A 324 -5.27 -11.42 -4.46
N LYS A 325 -4.48 -11.67 -5.52
CA LYS A 325 -3.90 -13.00 -5.77
C LYS A 325 -2.76 -13.36 -4.83
N LEU A 326 -2.02 -12.37 -4.36
CA LEU A 326 -1.03 -12.60 -3.33
C LEU A 326 -1.74 -13.04 -2.04
N ASP A 327 -2.85 -12.39 -1.67
CA ASP A 327 -3.67 -12.75 -0.50
C ASP A 327 -4.26 -14.17 -0.62
N ASP A 328 -4.67 -14.58 -1.83
CA ASP A 328 -5.09 -15.95 -2.12
C ASP A 328 -3.94 -16.95 -1.86
N PHE A 329 -2.72 -16.64 -2.32
CA PHE A 329 -1.54 -17.47 -2.06
C PHE A 329 -1.30 -17.62 -0.56
N THR A 330 -1.38 -16.52 0.19
CA THR A 330 -1.05 -16.49 1.62
C THR A 330 -2.04 -17.28 2.46
N THR A 331 -3.32 -17.25 2.09
CA THR A 331 -4.39 -17.99 2.77
C THR A 331 -4.29 -19.49 2.56
N ASN A 332 -3.77 -19.90 1.40
CA ASN A 332 -3.61 -21.30 1.02
C ASN A 332 -2.24 -21.88 1.42
N TYR A 333 -1.24 -21.03 1.67
CA TYR A 333 0.09 -21.44 2.12
C TYR A 333 0.07 -21.85 3.60
N ARG A 334 -0.01 -23.16 3.87
CA ARG A 334 -0.15 -23.74 5.23
C ARG A 334 1.13 -24.36 5.77
N GLU A 335 2.29 -24.12 5.16
CA GLU A 335 3.54 -24.65 5.73
C GLU A 335 3.74 -24.08 7.14
N PRO A 336 4.09 -24.92 8.14
CA PRO A 336 4.43 -24.41 9.47
C PRO A 336 5.54 -23.37 9.31
N HIS A 337 5.35 -22.19 9.87
CA HIS A 337 6.32 -21.09 9.75
C HIS A 337 7.59 -21.46 10.49
N ILE A 338 8.56 -22.01 9.76
CA ILE A 338 9.85 -22.47 10.29
C ILE A 338 10.73 -21.26 10.64
N SER A 339 10.74 -20.23 9.81
CA SER A 339 11.48 -18.98 10.04
C SER A 339 10.88 -17.80 9.27
N TYR A 340 11.21 -16.58 9.67
CA TYR A 340 10.71 -15.37 9.02
C TYR A 340 11.34 -15.21 7.62
N SER A 341 12.65 -15.37 7.52
CA SER A 341 13.43 -15.42 6.27
C SER A 341 12.89 -16.43 5.26
N LYS A 342 12.51 -17.63 5.71
CA LYS A 342 11.90 -18.65 4.84
C LYS A 342 10.56 -18.17 4.28
N THR A 343 9.75 -17.52 5.11
CA THR A 343 8.49 -16.91 4.65
C THR A 343 8.79 -15.89 3.55
N ILE A 344 9.74 -14.98 3.76
CA ILE A 344 10.11 -13.99 2.73
C ILE A 344 10.54 -14.67 1.42
N ASN A 345 11.44 -15.65 1.49
CA ASN A 345 11.91 -16.41 0.34
C ASN A 345 10.73 -17.07 -0.42
N ASP A 346 9.83 -17.75 0.28
CA ASP A 346 8.68 -18.40 -0.36
C ASP A 346 7.76 -17.39 -1.07
N TYR A 347 7.61 -16.17 -0.52
CA TYR A 347 6.88 -15.11 -1.21
C TYR A 347 7.63 -14.69 -2.46
N LEU A 348 8.93 -14.42 -2.33
CA LEU A 348 9.74 -13.95 -3.44
C LEU A 348 9.70 -14.90 -4.65
N PHE A 349 9.83 -16.20 -4.38
CA PHE A 349 10.05 -17.19 -5.43
C PHE A 349 8.83 -18.05 -5.77
N LYS A 350 7.85 -18.20 -4.87
CA LYS A 350 6.63 -19.00 -5.12
C LYS A 350 5.40 -18.11 -5.25
N GLY A 351 5.23 -17.14 -4.35
CA GLY A 351 4.06 -16.26 -4.34
C GLY A 351 3.90 -15.49 -5.65
N PHE A 352 5.01 -14.99 -6.20
CA PHE A 352 4.97 -14.20 -7.44
C PHE A 352 4.63 -15.01 -8.68
N VAL A 353 5.27 -16.17 -8.82
CA VAL A 353 4.96 -17.12 -9.88
C VAL A 353 3.49 -17.50 -9.83
N PHE A 354 2.99 -17.81 -8.62
CA PHE A 354 1.58 -18.09 -8.41
C PHE A 354 0.67 -16.93 -8.86
N CYS A 355 0.93 -15.69 -8.42
CA CYS A 355 0.11 -14.53 -8.79
C CYS A 355 0.04 -14.34 -10.30
N PHE A 356 1.20 -14.36 -10.98
CA PHE A 356 1.24 -14.19 -12.44
C PHE A 356 0.57 -15.35 -13.17
N ASP A 357 0.74 -16.59 -12.72
CA ASP A 357 0.06 -17.74 -13.32
C ASP A 357 -1.46 -17.59 -13.20
N GLN A 358 -1.97 -17.18 -12.03
CA GLN A 358 -3.40 -16.91 -11.86
C GLN A 358 -3.88 -15.75 -12.72
N LEU A 359 -3.12 -14.66 -12.81
CA LEU A 359 -3.45 -13.53 -13.67
C LEU A 359 -3.46 -13.94 -15.15
N LYS A 360 -2.51 -14.75 -15.62
CA LYS A 360 -2.47 -15.27 -17.01
C LYS A 360 -3.64 -16.17 -17.35
N LEU A 361 -4.16 -16.93 -16.37
CA LEU A 361 -5.38 -17.70 -16.55
C LEU A 361 -6.59 -16.78 -16.81
N LYS A 362 -6.67 -15.65 -16.11
CA LYS A 362 -7.76 -14.65 -16.25
C LYS A 362 -7.54 -13.71 -17.45
N TYR A 363 -6.30 -13.34 -17.74
CA TYR A 363 -5.88 -12.32 -18.71
C TYR A 363 -4.86 -12.91 -19.69
N LYS A 364 -5.37 -13.59 -20.72
CA LYS A 364 -4.58 -14.30 -21.75
C LYS A 364 -3.55 -13.43 -22.48
N PHE A 365 -3.77 -12.12 -22.56
CA PHE A 365 -2.82 -11.18 -23.16
C PHE A 365 -1.55 -10.96 -22.32
N LEU A 366 -1.44 -11.57 -21.13
CA LEU A 366 -0.22 -11.59 -20.30
C LEU A 366 0.62 -12.87 -20.53
N ASP A 367 0.17 -13.81 -21.37
CA ASP A 367 0.83 -15.11 -21.54
C ASP A 367 2.27 -14.99 -22.09
N HIS A 368 2.63 -13.87 -22.74
CA HIS A 368 3.97 -13.62 -23.25
C HIS A 368 4.98 -13.17 -22.17
N ILE A 369 4.52 -12.79 -20.98
CA ILE A 369 5.40 -12.42 -19.87
C ILE A 369 5.87 -13.71 -19.20
N GLU A 370 7.10 -14.15 -19.43
CA GLU A 370 7.62 -15.38 -18.83
C GLU A 370 7.86 -15.22 -17.31
N ASN A 371 7.64 -16.28 -16.53
CA ASN A 371 7.87 -16.25 -15.08
C ASN A 371 9.35 -16.03 -14.73
N ASP A 372 10.25 -16.49 -15.60
CA ASP A 372 11.70 -16.33 -15.44
C ASP A 372 12.13 -14.86 -15.45
N VAL A 373 11.38 -13.97 -16.12
CA VAL A 373 11.64 -12.53 -16.08
C VAL A 373 11.64 -12.01 -14.64
N MET A 374 10.67 -12.49 -13.83
CA MET A 374 10.52 -12.09 -12.43
C MET A 374 11.58 -12.73 -11.54
N ILE A 375 11.89 -14.02 -11.76
CA ILE A 375 12.91 -14.73 -10.97
C ILE A 375 14.30 -14.12 -11.20
N ASN A 376 14.57 -13.66 -12.42
CA ASN A 376 15.81 -12.98 -12.80
C ASN A 376 15.87 -11.51 -12.37
N ASN A 377 14.94 -11.05 -11.52
CA ASN A 377 15.02 -9.74 -10.90
C ASN A 377 16.35 -9.63 -10.11
N PRO A 378 17.18 -8.59 -10.37
CA PRO A 378 18.46 -8.39 -9.69
C PRO A 378 18.39 -8.42 -8.16
N ILE A 379 17.30 -7.95 -7.55
CA ILE A 379 17.09 -7.99 -6.10
C ILE A 379 16.97 -9.44 -5.61
N PHE A 380 16.28 -10.31 -6.35
CA PHE A 380 16.11 -11.72 -5.99
C PHE A 380 17.37 -12.52 -6.26
N LYS A 381 18.00 -12.26 -7.40
CA LYS A 381 19.31 -12.83 -7.73
C LYS A 381 20.31 -12.51 -6.61
N PHE A 382 20.35 -11.25 -6.16
CA PHE A 382 21.19 -10.87 -5.05
C PHE A 382 20.86 -11.65 -3.77
N TRP A 383 19.57 -11.76 -3.41
CA TRP A 383 19.17 -12.55 -2.23
C TRP A 383 19.66 -14.00 -2.34
N LEU A 384 19.49 -14.64 -3.50
CA LEU A 384 19.94 -16.02 -3.71
C LEU A 384 21.46 -16.17 -3.58
N GLU A 385 22.22 -15.24 -4.17
CA GLU A 385 23.69 -15.24 -4.09
C GLU A 385 24.20 -15.00 -2.66
N ASN A 386 23.40 -14.35 -1.81
CA ASN A 386 23.77 -13.94 -0.45
C ASN A 386 22.80 -14.51 0.60
N GLU A 387 22.15 -15.65 0.31
CA GLU A 387 20.98 -16.14 1.04
C GLU A 387 21.27 -16.30 2.54
N THR A 388 22.43 -16.85 2.89
CA THR A 388 22.80 -17.07 4.30
C THR A 388 22.91 -15.74 5.06
N ASP A 389 23.57 -14.74 4.49
CA ASP A 389 23.76 -13.44 5.12
C ASP A 389 22.45 -12.66 5.21
N CYS A 390 21.67 -12.65 4.13
CA CYS A 390 20.33 -12.06 4.09
C CYS A 390 19.43 -12.69 5.15
N ASN A 391 19.32 -14.02 5.18
CA ASN A 391 18.52 -14.75 6.16
C ASN A 391 18.99 -14.43 7.59
N ASN A 392 20.30 -14.43 7.85
CA ASN A 392 20.84 -14.10 9.17
C ASN A 392 20.50 -12.68 9.62
N ILE A 393 20.59 -11.68 8.73
CA ILE A 393 20.21 -10.29 9.04
C ILE A 393 18.72 -10.22 9.37
N ILE A 394 17.87 -10.82 8.54
CA ILE A 394 16.41 -10.85 8.68
C ILE A 394 16.01 -11.52 10.00
N GLU A 395 16.58 -12.69 10.29
CA GLU A 395 16.31 -13.44 11.51
C GLU A 395 16.83 -12.70 12.75
N ASN A 396 18.00 -12.07 12.68
CA ASN A 396 18.52 -11.28 13.79
C ASN A 396 17.62 -10.09 14.10
N VAL A 397 17.17 -9.38 13.07
CA VAL A 397 16.18 -8.31 13.16
C VAL A 397 14.92 -8.83 13.85
N PHE A 398 14.30 -9.88 13.30
CA PHE A 398 13.05 -10.45 13.81
C PHE A 398 13.17 -10.99 15.25
N ASN A 399 14.25 -11.72 15.56
CA ASN A 399 14.46 -12.31 16.88
C ASN A 399 14.72 -11.27 17.96
N ARG A 400 15.49 -10.21 17.67
CA ARG A 400 15.71 -9.12 18.63
C ARG A 400 14.43 -8.31 18.86
N ILE A 401 13.55 -8.16 17.86
CA ILE A 401 12.22 -7.55 18.04
C ILE A 401 11.37 -8.40 18.97
N ASN A 402 11.29 -9.71 18.73
CA ASN A 402 10.47 -10.62 19.55
C ASN A 402 11.02 -10.86 20.95
N LYS A 403 12.35 -10.87 21.13
CA LYS A 403 12.99 -11.11 22.44
C LYS A 403 13.03 -9.87 23.33
N ASN A 404 12.96 -8.66 22.76
CA ASN A 404 13.10 -7.42 23.52
C ASN A 404 11.76 -6.72 23.82
N GLN A 405 10.61 -7.24 23.39
CA GLN A 405 9.32 -6.69 23.78
C GLN A 405 8.77 -7.42 25.02
N PRO A 406 8.85 -6.82 26.23
CA PRO A 406 8.35 -7.43 27.46
C PRO A 406 6.82 -7.57 27.49
N TYR A 407 6.12 -6.81 26.63
CA TYR A 407 4.66 -6.84 26.49
C TYR A 407 4.28 -7.16 25.06
N ASN A 408 3.20 -7.92 24.88
CA ASN A 408 2.66 -8.18 23.55
C ASN A 408 2.01 -6.93 22.94
N ARG A 409 1.90 -6.89 21.61
CA ARG A 409 1.35 -5.75 20.85
C ARG A 409 -0.05 -5.32 21.29
N ASN A 410 -0.96 -6.25 21.56
CA ASN A 410 -2.32 -5.91 22.02
C ASN A 410 -2.26 -5.12 23.34
N THR A 411 -1.36 -5.50 24.23
CA THR A 411 -1.11 -4.80 25.49
C THR A 411 -0.52 -3.41 25.25
N ILE A 412 0.40 -3.25 24.28
CA ILE A 412 0.97 -1.96 23.86
C ILE A 412 -0.11 -1.04 23.25
N GLU A 413 -0.92 -1.53 22.31
CA GLU A 413 -2.00 -0.77 21.66
C GLU A 413 -3.09 -0.36 22.65
N ASN A 414 -3.48 -1.27 23.55
CA ASN A 414 -4.39 -0.95 24.65
C ASN A 414 -3.82 0.14 25.56
N ALA A 415 -2.51 0.13 25.84
CA ALA A 415 -1.87 1.18 26.63
C ALA A 415 -1.89 2.54 25.92
N ASN A 416 -1.62 2.58 24.61
CA ASN A 416 -1.72 3.81 23.81
C ASN A 416 -3.15 4.38 23.79
N LEU A 417 -4.16 3.54 23.55
CA LEU A 417 -5.57 3.94 23.60
C LEU A 417 -5.98 4.45 24.98
N VAL A 418 -5.51 3.79 26.04
CA VAL A 418 -5.79 4.21 27.41
C VAL A 418 -5.08 5.52 27.75
N LEU A 419 -3.83 5.73 27.31
CA LEU A 419 -3.10 6.99 27.50
C LEU A 419 -3.77 8.17 26.80
N GLU A 420 -4.28 7.98 25.58
CA GLU A 420 -5.02 9.03 24.87
C GLU A 420 -6.31 9.41 25.61
N LYS A 421 -7.07 8.41 26.07
CA LYS A 421 -8.26 8.64 26.91
C LYS A 421 -7.88 9.28 28.25
N TYR A 422 -6.77 8.86 28.85
CA TYR A 422 -6.25 9.40 30.10
C TYR A 422 -5.95 10.91 29.95
N ALA A 423 -5.25 11.30 28.87
CA ALA A 423 -4.94 12.70 28.59
C ALA A 423 -6.21 13.53 28.36
N LYS A 424 -7.18 13.01 27.59
CA LYS A 424 -8.46 13.68 27.33
C LYS A 424 -9.31 13.85 28.60
N TYR A 425 -9.40 12.81 29.44
CA TYR A 425 -10.28 12.82 30.62
C TYR A 425 -9.70 13.58 31.82
N PHE A 426 -8.38 13.63 31.95
CA PHE A 426 -7.70 14.16 33.15
C PHE A 426 -6.83 15.39 32.87
N ASP A 427 -7.08 16.08 31.76
CA ASP A 427 -6.39 17.32 31.42
C ASP A 427 -6.53 18.37 32.54
N LYS A 428 -5.50 19.23 32.71
CA LYS A 428 -5.31 20.11 33.88
C LYS A 428 -6.46 21.09 34.15
N ASN A 429 -7.35 21.29 33.19
CA ASN A 429 -8.51 22.18 33.29
C ASN A 429 -9.81 21.48 33.72
N SER A 430 -9.81 20.14 33.82
CA SER A 430 -10.97 19.37 34.27
C SER A 430 -11.01 19.27 35.80
N LYS A 431 -11.99 19.91 36.44
CA LYS A 431 -12.25 19.78 37.90
C LYS A 431 -12.91 18.44 38.20
N ASN A 432 -12.16 17.34 38.09
CA ASN A 432 -12.67 16.02 38.44
C ASN A 432 -12.54 15.76 39.94
N SER A 433 -13.61 15.23 40.55
CA SER A 433 -13.55 14.75 41.93
C SER A 433 -12.67 13.50 42.03
N GLN A 434 -11.96 13.31 43.13
CA GLN A 434 -11.10 12.13 43.34
C GLN A 434 -11.88 10.81 43.20
N GLN A 435 -13.15 10.79 43.61
CA GLN A 435 -14.03 9.63 43.47
C GLN A 435 -14.38 9.35 42.00
N GLY A 436 -14.66 10.40 41.21
CA GLY A 436 -14.90 10.28 39.76
C GLY A 436 -13.66 9.77 39.02
N THR A 437 -12.47 10.28 39.35
CA THR A 437 -11.20 9.81 38.77
C THR A 437 -10.96 8.33 39.06
N LYS A 438 -11.22 7.85 40.28
CA LYS A 438 -11.07 6.44 40.63
C LYS A 438 -12.01 5.53 39.84
N GLN A 439 -13.22 5.97 39.56
CA GLN A 439 -14.18 5.21 38.74
C GLN A 439 -13.78 5.18 37.26
N ALA A 440 -13.35 6.31 36.71
CA ALA A 440 -12.85 6.38 35.34
C ALA A 440 -11.61 5.49 35.14
N ILE A 441 -10.64 5.52 36.07
CA ILE A 441 -9.47 4.64 36.05
C ILE A 441 -9.87 3.17 36.12
N ASN A 442 -10.85 2.79 36.95
CA ASN A 442 -11.35 1.41 36.98
C ASN A 442 -11.88 0.93 35.63
N ASN A 443 -12.53 1.80 34.85
CA ASN A 443 -13.02 1.42 33.53
C ASN A 443 -11.88 1.32 32.50
N LEU A 444 -10.89 2.20 32.60
CA LEU A 444 -9.71 2.17 31.73
C LEU A 444 -8.87 0.90 31.92
N ILE A 445 -8.66 0.46 33.16
CA ILE A 445 -7.83 -0.73 33.44
C ILE A 445 -8.52 -2.05 33.05
N LYS A 446 -9.85 -2.09 32.90
CA LYS A 446 -10.58 -3.31 32.48
C LYS A 446 -10.16 -3.82 31.11
N VAL A 447 -9.66 -2.93 30.25
CA VAL A 447 -9.16 -3.29 28.92
C VAL A 447 -8.02 -4.33 29.02
N PHE A 448 -7.31 -4.38 30.15
CA PHE A 448 -6.22 -5.32 30.40
C PHE A 448 -6.64 -6.61 31.10
N GLU A 449 -7.94 -6.89 31.32
CA GLU A 449 -8.38 -8.07 32.11
C GLU A 449 -7.85 -9.42 31.58
N LYS A 450 -7.54 -9.50 30.28
CA LYS A 450 -6.95 -10.69 29.67
C LYS A 450 -5.42 -10.81 29.85
N ASP A 451 -4.74 -9.72 30.19
CA ASP A 451 -3.31 -9.68 30.52
C ASP A 451 -3.16 -9.61 32.06
N ILE A 452 -3.12 -10.79 32.67
CA ILE A 452 -3.25 -10.97 34.12
C ILE A 452 -2.19 -10.19 34.91
N GLU A 453 -0.95 -10.14 34.42
CA GLU A 453 0.15 -9.45 35.13
C GLU A 453 -0.02 -7.93 35.07
N VAL A 454 -0.27 -7.39 33.88
CA VAL A 454 -0.50 -5.96 33.69
C VAL A 454 -1.75 -5.49 34.45
N TYR A 455 -2.84 -6.25 34.38
CA TYR A 455 -4.07 -5.94 35.10
C TYR A 455 -3.86 -5.89 36.61
N LYS A 456 -3.10 -6.84 37.15
CA LYS A 456 -2.79 -6.93 38.58
C LYS A 456 -1.99 -5.72 39.04
N ASP A 457 -0.99 -5.29 38.29
CA ASP A 457 -0.18 -4.12 38.62
C ASP A 457 -0.97 -2.80 38.53
N LEU A 458 -1.79 -2.65 37.48
CA LEU A 458 -2.69 -1.50 37.36
C LEU A 458 -3.73 -1.47 38.49
N LYS A 459 -4.28 -2.61 38.90
CA LYS A 459 -5.18 -2.72 40.06
C LYS A 459 -4.49 -2.38 41.37
N LYS A 460 -3.24 -2.80 41.55
CA LYS A 460 -2.42 -2.45 42.73
C LYS A 460 -2.26 -0.93 42.84
N TYR A 461 -1.88 -0.26 41.75
CA TYR A 461 -1.74 1.21 41.75
C TYR A 461 -3.09 1.92 41.88
N ARG A 462 -4.17 1.37 41.32
CA ARG A 462 -5.52 1.90 41.54
C ARG A 462 -5.90 1.85 43.01
N ASN A 463 -5.62 0.74 43.70
CA ASN A 463 -5.91 0.61 45.13
C ASN A 463 -5.01 1.52 45.98
N LEU A 464 -3.80 1.83 45.51
CA LEU A 464 -2.93 2.84 46.13
C LEU A 464 -3.59 4.23 46.12
N MET A 465 -4.44 4.54 45.12
CA MET A 465 -5.17 5.82 45.07
C MET A 465 -6.14 6.02 46.24
N ASP A 466 -6.51 4.97 46.98
CA ASP A 466 -7.34 5.09 48.19
C ASP A 466 -6.61 5.67 49.39
N ARG A 467 -5.27 5.54 49.41
CA ARG A 467 -4.42 6.04 50.49
C ARG A 467 -3.53 7.20 50.04
N GLN A 468 -3.05 7.15 48.80
CA GLN A 468 -2.13 8.11 48.19
C GLN A 468 -2.55 8.37 46.75
N PHE A 469 -3.60 9.17 46.58
CA PHE A 469 -4.26 9.44 45.30
C PHE A 469 -3.27 9.78 44.17
N ASN A 470 -2.43 10.80 44.37
CA ASN A 470 -1.49 11.27 43.34
C ASN A 470 -0.40 10.22 43.00
N SER A 471 0.06 9.44 43.99
CA SER A 471 1.08 8.41 43.76
C SER A 471 0.52 7.25 42.94
N GLY A 472 -0.67 6.74 43.31
CA GLY A 472 -1.35 5.70 42.54
C GLY A 472 -1.68 6.15 41.11
N PHE A 473 -2.18 7.39 40.97
CA PHE A 473 -2.51 7.98 39.67
C PHE A 473 -1.28 8.09 38.75
N ASN A 474 -0.18 8.67 39.25
CA ASN A 474 1.05 8.81 38.48
C ASN A 474 1.69 7.46 38.13
N ASN A 475 1.67 6.48 39.04
CA ASN A 475 2.23 5.16 38.76
C ASN A 475 1.46 4.41 37.68
N ILE A 476 0.13 4.57 37.59
CA ILE A 476 -0.68 4.04 36.48
C ILE A 476 -0.22 4.67 35.17
N TYR A 477 -0.10 5.99 35.12
CA TYR A 477 0.37 6.70 33.93
C TYR A 477 1.77 6.27 33.51
N SER A 478 2.71 6.16 34.45
CA SER A 478 4.08 5.70 34.18
C SER A 478 4.14 4.24 33.71
N LEU A 479 3.32 3.35 34.27
CA LEU A 479 3.25 1.96 33.79
C LEU A 479 2.66 1.89 32.38
N LEU A 480 1.59 2.64 32.10
CA LEU A 480 1.01 2.72 30.77
C LEU A 480 2.01 3.29 29.75
N LEU A 481 2.77 4.34 30.10
CA LEU A 481 3.85 4.85 29.26
C LEU A 481 4.95 3.83 29.04
N LYS A 482 5.33 3.07 30.07
CA LYS A 482 6.33 2.00 29.94
C LYS A 482 5.84 0.95 28.94
N ILE A 483 4.62 0.44 29.12
CA ILE A 483 4.01 -0.54 28.23
C ILE A 483 3.88 -0.01 26.80
N ALA A 484 3.42 1.24 26.63
CA ALA A 484 3.26 1.88 25.33
C ALA A 484 4.58 2.02 24.56
N ASN A 485 5.72 2.10 25.26
CA ASN A 485 7.04 2.23 24.69
C ASN A 485 7.73 0.88 24.40
N GLY A 486 7.07 -0.26 24.70
CA GLY A 486 7.65 -1.60 24.63
C GLY A 486 8.44 -1.96 25.88
#